data_AF-T1BJU5-F1
#
_entry.id   AF-T1BJU5-F1
#
_cell.length_a   1.000
_cell.length_b   1.000
_cell.length_c   1.000
_cell.angle_alpha   90.00
_cell.angle_beta   90.00
_cell.angle_gamma   90.00
#
_symmetry.space_group_name_H-M   'P 1'
#
loop_
_entity.id
_entity.type
_entity.pdbx_description
1 polymer ?
#
loop_
_entity_poly.entity_id
_entity_poly.type
_entity_poly.pdbx_seq_one_letter_code
_entity_poly.pdbx_strand_id
1 'polypeptide(L)'
;ARVADRASEAGATIVTGAEAVSLLDAVPSTDALASAAGVVARDVADGAVREIRGRYVVTAEGQNARLGRELGVTRDRSLPLGMALRGYYSSERHDEPWIESHLDIRDPHGDVVPGYGWIFPLGDGRVNVGVGLLSTGGAWKGVNTTKLQEYFVAQVGDAWGLNETTSLGAPT
;
A
#
# COMPACT_ATOMS: atom_id res chain seq x y z
N ALA A 1 -18.19 13.03 0.58
CA ALA A 1 -17.99 12.79 -0.87
C ALA A 1 -16.58 12.27 -1.07
N ARG A 2 -16.39 11.18 -1.81
CA ARG A 2 -15.05 10.64 -2.07
C ARG A 2 -14.31 11.60 -3.02
N VAL A 3 -12.98 11.62 -2.98
CA VAL A 3 -12.18 12.54 -3.82
C VAL A 3 -12.47 12.36 -5.31
N ALA A 4 -12.65 11.10 -5.75
CA ALA A 4 -13.04 10.79 -7.13
C ALA A 4 -14.39 11.42 -7.51
N ASP A 5 -15.41 11.31 -6.67
CA ASP A 5 -16.73 11.90 -6.93
C ASP A 5 -16.61 13.41 -7.15
N ARG A 6 -15.81 14.09 -6.33
CA ARG A 6 -15.54 15.53 -6.48
C ARG A 6 -14.84 15.88 -7.78
N ALA A 7 -13.89 15.05 -8.22
CA ALA A 7 -13.24 15.26 -9.51
C ALA A 7 -14.23 15.12 -10.68
N SER A 8 -15.14 14.14 -10.60
CA SER A 8 -16.22 13.96 -11.59
C SER A 8 -17.18 15.17 -11.60
N GLU A 9 -17.62 15.62 -10.43
CA GLU A 9 -18.46 16.83 -10.27
C GLU A 9 -17.79 18.09 -10.83
N ALA A 10 -16.45 18.17 -10.77
CA ALA A 10 -15.66 19.25 -11.33
C ALA A 10 -15.41 19.12 -12.85
N GLY A 11 -15.92 18.06 -13.50
CA GLY A 11 -15.85 17.85 -14.96
C GLY A 11 -14.81 16.83 -15.43
N ALA A 12 -14.13 16.10 -14.53
CA ALA A 12 -13.24 15.03 -14.94
C ALA A 12 -14.05 13.81 -15.43
N THR A 13 -13.62 13.20 -16.54
CA THR A 13 -14.15 11.88 -16.93
C THR A 13 -13.42 10.80 -16.13
N ILE A 14 -14.14 10.06 -15.30
CA ILE A 14 -13.59 8.95 -14.53
C ILE A 14 -14.00 7.65 -15.18
N VAL A 15 -12.99 6.84 -15.50
CA VAL A 15 -13.21 5.47 -15.93
C VAL A 15 -12.79 4.52 -14.82
N THR A 16 -13.76 3.86 -14.22
CA THR A 16 -13.54 2.78 -13.25
C THR A 16 -13.60 1.41 -13.94
N GLY A 17 -13.05 0.38 -13.29
CA GLY A 17 -13.05 -0.98 -13.86
C GLY A 17 -12.15 -1.13 -15.08
N ALA A 18 -11.20 -0.21 -15.30
CA ALA A 18 -10.22 -0.26 -16.36
C ALA A 18 -8.80 -0.14 -15.79
N GLU A 19 -7.88 -0.89 -16.39
CA GLU A 19 -6.46 -0.88 -16.05
C GLU A 19 -5.67 -0.31 -17.23
N ALA A 20 -4.81 0.68 -16.99
CA ALA A 20 -3.86 1.12 -18.00
C ALA A 20 -2.71 0.11 -18.07
N VAL A 21 -2.58 -0.57 -19.20
CA VAL A 21 -1.67 -1.73 -19.35
C VAL A 21 -0.41 -1.42 -20.14
N SER A 22 -0.40 -0.34 -20.93
CA SER A 22 0.78 0.17 -21.63
C SER A 22 0.60 1.65 -22.02
N LEU A 23 1.70 2.29 -22.41
CA LEU A 23 1.71 3.65 -22.93
C LEU A 23 1.69 3.68 -24.47
N LEU A 24 1.04 4.71 -25.04
CA LEU A 24 1.05 4.97 -26.49
C LEU A 24 2.24 5.85 -26.85
N ASP A 25 3.00 5.47 -27.87
CA ASP A 25 4.12 6.25 -28.41
C ASP A 25 5.13 6.70 -27.34
N ALA A 26 5.43 5.81 -26.38
CA ALA A 26 6.26 6.13 -25.24
C ALA A 26 7.72 6.34 -25.65
N VAL A 27 8.29 7.47 -25.21
CA VAL A 27 9.72 7.78 -25.31
C VAL A 27 10.24 7.94 -23.89
N PRO A 28 10.94 6.92 -23.34
CA PRO A 28 11.50 7.00 -22.00
C PRO A 28 12.64 8.01 -21.93
N SER A 29 12.86 8.56 -20.74
CA SER A 29 14.01 9.42 -20.48
C SER A 29 14.40 9.40 -19.00
N THR A 30 15.70 9.38 -18.72
CA THR A 30 16.25 9.57 -17.36
C THR A 30 16.72 11.00 -17.12
N ASP A 31 16.98 11.76 -18.19
CA ASP A 31 17.67 13.05 -18.15
C ASP A 31 16.77 14.22 -18.58
N ALA A 32 15.58 13.92 -19.12
CA ALA A 32 14.58 14.87 -19.56
C ALA A 32 13.16 14.36 -19.25
N LEU A 33 12.15 15.17 -19.57
CA LEU A 33 10.75 14.73 -19.44
C LEU A 33 10.45 13.64 -20.48
N ALA A 34 10.10 12.45 -20.01
CA ALA A 34 9.62 11.36 -20.86
C ALA A 34 8.26 11.73 -21.50
N SER A 35 7.95 11.17 -22.67
CA SER A 35 6.70 11.46 -23.39
C SER A 35 5.89 10.22 -23.68
N ALA A 36 4.57 10.37 -23.69
CA ALA A 36 3.63 9.39 -24.21
C ALA A 36 2.42 10.13 -24.80
N ALA A 37 1.82 9.60 -25.86
CA ALA A 37 0.64 10.17 -26.51
C ALA A 37 -0.68 9.73 -25.86
N GLY A 38 -0.63 8.85 -24.86
CA GLY A 38 -1.79 8.27 -24.20
C GLY A 38 -1.50 6.94 -23.53
N VAL A 39 -2.55 6.18 -23.26
CA VAL A 39 -2.50 4.85 -22.65
C VAL A 39 -3.37 3.86 -23.41
N VAL A 40 -3.01 2.58 -23.37
CA VAL A 40 -3.93 1.49 -23.68
C VAL A 40 -4.63 1.10 -22.38
N ALA A 41 -5.94 1.27 -22.33
CA ALA A 41 -6.78 0.86 -21.21
C ALA A 41 -7.46 -0.47 -21.54
N ARG A 42 -7.32 -1.44 -20.63
CA ARG A 42 -8.00 -2.73 -20.67
C ARG A 42 -9.18 -2.70 -19.70
N ASP A 43 -10.35 -3.06 -20.17
CA ASP A 43 -11.52 -3.28 -19.31
C ASP A 43 -11.34 -4.57 -18.49
N VAL A 44 -11.58 -4.49 -17.19
CA VAL A 44 -11.37 -5.61 -16.26
C VAL A 44 -12.46 -6.68 -16.39
N ALA A 45 -13.66 -6.32 -16.85
CA ALA A 45 -14.79 -7.24 -16.93
C ALA A 45 -14.70 -8.17 -18.15
N ASP A 46 -14.33 -7.65 -19.31
CA ASP A 46 -14.32 -8.40 -20.58
C ASP A 46 -12.96 -8.49 -21.27
N GLY A 47 -11.95 -7.75 -20.77
CA GLY A 47 -10.61 -7.73 -21.35
C GLY A 47 -10.47 -6.89 -22.62
N ALA A 48 -11.53 -6.18 -23.05
CA ALA A 48 -11.47 -5.31 -24.22
C ALA A 48 -10.46 -4.17 -24.02
N VAL A 49 -9.71 -3.86 -25.05
CA VAL A 49 -8.70 -2.80 -25.02
C VAL A 49 -9.16 -1.59 -25.83
N ARG A 50 -8.81 -0.40 -25.34
CA ARG A 50 -9.02 0.86 -26.06
C ARG A 50 -7.88 1.83 -25.82
N GLU A 51 -7.62 2.67 -26.82
CA GLU A 51 -6.68 3.77 -26.70
C GLU A 51 -7.34 4.99 -26.08
N ILE A 52 -6.66 5.61 -25.12
CA ILE A 52 -7.04 6.91 -24.56
C ILE A 52 -5.87 7.85 -24.79
N ARG A 53 -6.05 8.82 -25.70
CA ARG A 53 -5.01 9.79 -26.08
C ARG A 53 -5.12 11.07 -25.26
N GLY A 54 -3.98 11.70 -24.98
CA GLY A 54 -3.91 12.95 -24.24
C GLY A 54 -2.63 13.70 -24.58
N ARG A 55 -2.65 15.03 -24.43
CA ARG A 55 -1.45 15.86 -24.62
C ARG A 55 -0.42 15.63 -23.50
N TYR A 56 -0.92 15.33 -22.30
CA TYR A 56 -0.11 15.05 -21.13
C TYR A 56 -0.63 13.76 -20.48
N VAL A 57 0.31 12.91 -20.09
CA VAL A 57 0.03 11.68 -19.34
C VAL A 57 0.69 11.82 -17.97
N VAL A 58 -0.09 11.63 -16.91
CA VAL A 58 0.40 11.63 -15.53
C VAL A 58 0.20 10.23 -14.97
N THR A 59 1.29 9.53 -14.69
CA THR A 59 1.24 8.19 -14.09
C THR A 59 1.06 8.31 -12.57
N ALA A 60 -0.06 7.83 -12.04
CA ALA A 60 -0.38 7.84 -10.60
C ALA A 60 -0.60 6.41 -10.06
N GLU A 61 0.20 5.45 -10.51
CA GLU A 61 0.04 3.99 -10.26
C GLU A 61 0.44 3.52 -8.85
N GLY A 62 0.98 4.40 -8.01
CA GLY A 62 1.51 4.04 -6.69
C GLY A 62 2.78 3.17 -6.75
N GLN A 63 3.00 2.35 -5.73
CA GLN A 63 4.29 1.67 -5.48
C GLN A 63 4.77 0.74 -6.60
N ASN A 64 3.85 0.14 -7.36
CA ASN A 64 4.19 -0.83 -8.39
C ASN A 64 4.50 -0.19 -9.74
N ALA A 65 4.21 1.10 -9.94
CA ALA A 65 4.42 1.94 -11.14
C ALA A 65 5.00 1.21 -12.37
N ARG A 66 4.17 0.47 -13.11
CA ARG A 66 4.61 -0.30 -14.29
C ARG A 66 4.83 0.64 -15.47
N LEU A 67 3.87 1.52 -15.75
CA LEU A 67 3.99 2.54 -16.79
C LEU A 67 5.08 3.55 -16.44
N GLY A 68 5.25 3.89 -15.16
CA GLY A 68 6.39 4.69 -14.70
C GLY A 68 7.74 4.08 -15.12
N ARG A 69 7.92 2.76 -14.98
CA ARG A 69 9.13 2.07 -15.45
C ARG A 69 9.28 2.09 -16.97
N GLU A 70 8.18 1.98 -17.72
CA GLU A 70 8.20 2.15 -19.18
C GLU A 70 8.69 3.52 -19.61
N LEU A 71 8.46 4.57 -18.79
CA LEU A 71 8.98 5.93 -19.01
C LEU A 71 10.43 6.14 -18.56
N GLY A 72 11.09 5.12 -17.98
CA GLY A 72 12.45 5.21 -17.47
C GLY A 72 12.56 5.51 -15.98
N VAL A 73 11.45 5.57 -15.23
CA VAL A 73 11.49 5.74 -13.78
C VAL A 73 12.08 4.49 -13.14
N THR A 74 13.14 4.67 -12.35
CA THR A 74 13.78 3.59 -11.61
C THR A 74 13.86 3.92 -10.13
N ARG A 75 13.89 2.88 -9.29
CA ARG A 75 14.08 3.04 -7.86
C ARG A 75 15.53 3.45 -7.59
N ASP A 76 15.73 4.59 -6.95
CA ASP A 76 16.98 4.92 -6.30
C ASP A 76 17.19 4.00 -5.09
N ARG A 77 18.19 3.12 -5.18
CA ARG A 77 18.52 2.14 -4.13
C ARG A 77 19.32 2.76 -2.98
N SER A 78 19.82 3.98 -3.13
CA SER A 78 20.44 4.71 -2.03
C SER A 78 19.41 5.17 -0.99
N LEU A 79 18.15 5.33 -1.41
CA LEU A 79 17.06 5.73 -0.54
C LEU A 79 16.48 4.54 0.25
N PRO A 80 15.99 4.76 1.48
CA PRO A 80 15.37 3.72 2.30
C PRO A 80 14.19 3.02 1.61
N LEU A 81 13.97 1.74 1.92
CA LEU A 81 12.76 1.02 1.52
C LEU A 81 11.92 0.74 2.76
N GLY A 82 10.70 1.28 2.81
CA GLY A 82 9.70 0.84 3.78
C GLY A 82 9.08 -0.48 3.34
N MET A 83 8.98 -1.44 4.26
CA MET A 83 8.13 -2.62 4.09
C MET A 83 7.08 -2.62 5.20
N ALA A 84 5.88 -3.05 4.86
CA ALA A 84 4.74 -3.04 5.77
C ALA A 84 3.89 -4.29 5.53
N LEU A 85 3.24 -4.75 6.58
CA LEU A 85 2.24 -5.81 6.53
C LEU A 85 1.12 -5.44 7.50
N ARG A 86 -0.14 -5.62 7.09
CA ARG A 86 -1.28 -5.31 7.96
C ARG A 86 -2.38 -6.35 7.86
N GLY A 87 -3.07 -6.56 8.97
CA GLY A 87 -4.30 -7.32 9.06
C GLY A 87 -5.47 -6.45 9.54
N TYR A 88 -6.67 -7.01 9.45
CA TYR A 88 -7.86 -6.43 10.04
C TYR A 88 -8.46 -7.43 11.02
N TYR A 89 -8.93 -6.92 12.15
CA TYR A 89 -9.57 -7.71 13.19
C TYR A 89 -10.86 -7.05 13.62
N SER A 90 -11.85 -7.83 14.04
CA SER A 90 -12.93 -7.30 14.88
C SER A 90 -12.40 -7.04 16.29
N SER A 91 -12.93 -6.00 16.95
CA SER A 91 -12.55 -5.67 18.33
C SER A 91 -13.64 -4.84 18.97
N GLU A 92 -13.90 -5.03 20.26
CA GLU A 92 -14.79 -4.16 21.03
C GLU A 92 -14.23 -2.75 21.20
N ARG A 93 -12.90 -2.58 21.02
CA ARG A 93 -12.18 -1.30 21.11
C ARG A 93 -12.09 -0.58 19.75
N HIS A 94 -12.94 -0.94 18.80
CA HIS A 94 -12.88 -0.43 17.43
C HIS A 94 -13.17 1.07 17.30
N ASP A 95 -13.75 1.69 18.32
CA ASP A 95 -14.16 3.10 18.38
C ASP A 95 -13.31 3.95 19.32
N GLU A 96 -12.17 3.40 19.80
CA GLU A 96 -11.20 4.16 20.58
C GLU A 96 -10.79 5.45 19.86
N PRO A 97 -10.71 6.59 20.56
CA PRO A 97 -10.46 7.89 19.93
C PRO A 97 -8.99 8.10 19.52
N TRP A 98 -8.11 7.16 19.87
CA TRP A 98 -6.66 7.26 19.66
C TRP A 98 -6.13 6.12 18.80
N ILE A 99 -5.12 6.44 17.99
CA ILE A 99 -4.29 5.42 17.34
C ILE A 99 -3.13 5.04 18.27
N GLU A 100 -2.73 3.77 18.24
CA GLU A 100 -1.53 3.33 18.97
C GLU A 100 -0.35 3.15 18.02
N SER A 101 0.84 3.47 18.52
CA SER A 101 2.12 3.21 17.86
C SER A 101 3.05 2.54 18.87
N HIS A 102 3.61 1.40 18.48
CA HIS A 102 4.45 0.55 19.32
C HIS A 102 5.85 0.51 18.73
N LEU A 103 6.86 0.93 19.49
CA LEU A 103 8.26 1.02 19.02
C LEU A 103 9.15 -0.11 19.56
N ASP A 104 8.57 -1.02 20.35
CA ASP A 104 9.26 -2.07 21.09
C ASP A 104 8.58 -3.43 20.85
N ILE A 105 8.43 -3.82 19.57
CA ILE A 105 7.96 -5.17 19.24
C ILE A 105 9.01 -6.17 19.71
N ARG A 106 8.59 -7.18 20.48
CA ARG A 106 9.47 -8.22 21.01
C ARG A 106 9.19 -9.58 20.39
N ASP A 107 10.24 -10.35 20.16
CA ASP A 107 10.10 -11.75 19.78
C ASP A 107 9.75 -12.64 21.00
N PRO A 108 9.48 -13.95 20.81
CA PRO A 108 9.16 -14.86 21.91
C PRO A 108 10.29 -15.07 22.94
N HIS A 109 11.51 -14.66 22.64
CA HIS A 109 12.65 -14.68 23.57
C HIS A 109 12.75 -13.37 24.38
N GLY A 110 11.96 -12.36 24.04
CA GLY A 110 11.92 -11.04 24.69
C GLY A 110 12.82 -10.00 24.03
N ASP A 111 13.52 -10.37 22.95
CA ASP A 111 14.44 -9.50 22.23
C ASP A 111 13.68 -8.49 21.37
N VAL A 112 14.16 -7.25 21.30
CA VAL A 112 13.55 -6.20 20.47
C VAL A 112 13.82 -6.48 19.00
N VAL A 113 12.76 -6.55 18.21
CA VAL A 113 12.84 -6.78 16.76
C VAL A 113 12.82 -5.43 16.02
N PRO A 114 13.67 -5.22 15.00
CA PRO A 114 13.64 -4.00 14.20
C PRO A 114 12.27 -3.77 13.53
N GLY A 115 11.62 -2.65 13.86
CA GLY A 115 10.35 -2.24 13.27
C GLY A 115 9.51 -1.41 14.23
N TYR A 116 8.28 -1.15 13.83
CA TYR A 116 7.24 -0.56 14.67
C TYR A 116 5.89 -1.22 14.35
N GLY A 117 4.98 -1.19 15.32
CA GLY A 117 3.61 -1.66 15.19
C GLY A 117 2.64 -0.49 15.24
N TRP A 118 1.46 -0.65 14.66
CA TRP A 118 0.36 0.30 14.77
C TRP A 118 -0.98 -0.40 14.96
N ILE A 119 -1.90 0.30 15.63
CA ILE A 119 -3.30 -0.11 15.74
C ILE A 119 -4.17 1.12 15.45
N PHE A 120 -5.00 1.01 14.41
CA PHE A 120 -5.94 2.05 14.00
C PHE A 120 -7.38 1.56 14.18
N PRO A 121 -8.09 2.06 15.20
CA PRO A 121 -9.55 1.91 15.33
C PRO A 121 -10.26 2.54 14.14
N LEU A 122 -11.24 1.84 13.55
CA LEU A 122 -11.93 2.29 12.33
C LEU A 122 -13.35 2.80 12.60
N GLY A 123 -13.86 2.65 13.82
CA GLY A 123 -15.22 3.07 14.22
C GLY A 123 -16.34 2.17 13.71
N ASP A 124 -16.04 1.08 12.99
CA ASP A 124 -17.03 0.23 12.32
C ASP A 124 -16.97 -1.25 12.71
N GLY A 125 -16.59 -1.53 13.97
CA GLY A 125 -16.41 -2.90 14.47
C GLY A 125 -14.99 -3.44 14.26
N ARG A 126 -14.15 -2.73 13.51
CA ARG A 126 -12.85 -3.22 13.05
C ARG A 126 -11.69 -2.36 13.52
N VAL A 127 -10.54 -3.00 13.66
CA VAL A 127 -9.23 -2.37 13.85
C VAL A 127 -8.28 -2.81 12.73
N ASN A 128 -7.47 -1.88 12.24
CA ASN A 128 -6.34 -2.16 11.35
C ASN A 128 -5.08 -2.29 12.20
N VAL A 129 -4.43 -3.44 12.14
CA VAL A 129 -3.26 -3.76 12.95
C VAL A 129 -2.13 -4.14 12.02
N GLY A 130 -0.99 -3.48 12.13
CA GLY A 130 0.11 -3.76 11.23
C GLY A 130 1.48 -3.44 11.79
N VAL A 131 2.49 -3.86 11.04
CA VAL A 131 3.89 -3.62 11.34
C VAL A 131 4.61 -3.01 10.15
N GLY A 132 5.57 -2.15 10.45
CA GLY A 132 6.38 -1.45 9.47
C GLY A 132 7.85 -1.56 9.83
N LEU A 133 8.68 -1.66 8.80
CA LEU A 133 10.14 -1.64 8.93
C LEU A 133 10.73 -0.73 7.87
N LEU A 134 11.83 -0.07 8.22
CA LEU A 134 12.58 0.77 7.29
C LEU A 134 13.92 0.10 7.00
N SER A 135 14.15 -0.26 5.74
CA SER A 135 15.41 -0.78 5.26
C SER A 135 16.41 0.36 5.09
N THR A 136 17.22 0.57 6.12
CA THR A 136 18.43 1.40 6.07
C THR A 136 19.67 0.51 6.16
N GLY A 137 20.58 0.59 5.19
CA GLY A 137 21.93 0.04 5.35
C GLY A 137 22.08 -1.49 5.43
N GLY A 138 21.15 -2.29 4.89
CA GLY A 138 21.34 -3.75 4.76
C GLY A 138 20.97 -4.60 5.99
N ALA A 139 20.59 -3.97 7.12
CA ALA A 139 20.14 -4.64 8.35
C ALA A 139 18.80 -5.40 8.23
N TRP A 140 18.19 -5.41 7.04
CA TRP A 140 16.93 -6.07 6.74
C TRP A 140 17.09 -7.54 6.30
N LYS A 141 18.31 -7.99 6.00
CA LYS A 141 18.58 -9.37 5.55
C LYS A 141 18.17 -10.36 6.64
N GLY A 142 16.95 -10.89 6.55
CA GLY A 142 16.39 -11.88 7.46
C GLY A 142 15.14 -11.46 8.23
N VAL A 143 14.72 -10.19 8.17
CA VAL A 143 13.48 -9.75 8.84
C VAL A 143 12.27 -10.18 8.02
N ASN A 144 11.51 -11.12 8.57
CA ASN A 144 10.27 -11.63 8.00
C ASN A 144 9.10 -10.80 8.55
N THR A 145 8.46 -9.99 7.70
CA THR A 145 7.32 -9.14 8.08
C THR A 145 6.15 -9.93 8.62
N THR A 146 5.95 -11.17 8.14
CA THR A 146 4.93 -12.09 8.69
C THR A 146 5.22 -12.42 10.14
N LYS A 147 6.47 -12.79 10.47
CA LYS A 147 6.85 -13.06 11.87
C LYS A 147 6.75 -11.81 12.74
N LEU A 148 7.17 -10.65 12.23
CA LEU A 148 7.04 -9.40 12.95
C LEU A 148 5.58 -9.08 13.27
N GLN A 149 4.67 -9.32 12.32
CA GLN A 149 3.24 -9.16 12.51
C GLN A 149 2.70 -10.16 13.54
N GLU A 150 3.10 -11.44 13.48
CA GLU A 150 2.72 -12.47 14.45
C GLU A 150 3.13 -12.07 15.87
N TYR A 151 4.37 -11.61 16.04
CA TYR A 151 4.88 -11.16 17.33
C TYR A 151 4.11 -9.95 17.86
N PHE A 152 3.85 -8.97 16.99
CA PHE A 152 3.11 -7.78 17.38
C PHE A 152 1.66 -8.09 17.76
N VAL A 153 0.97 -8.91 16.96
CA VAL A 153 -0.40 -9.35 17.26
C VAL A 153 -0.46 -10.13 18.57
N ALA A 154 0.51 -11.02 18.83
CA ALA A 154 0.59 -11.72 20.11
C ALA A 154 0.83 -10.78 21.29
N GLN A 155 1.68 -9.76 21.13
CA GLN A 155 2.02 -8.78 22.16
C GLN A 155 0.82 -7.91 22.57
N VAL A 156 -0.05 -7.53 21.61
CA VAL A 156 -1.21 -6.65 21.86
C VAL A 156 -2.54 -7.40 21.93
N GLY A 157 -2.54 -8.72 21.71
CA GLY A 157 -3.73 -9.54 21.50
C GLY A 157 -4.73 -9.47 22.65
N ASP A 158 -4.28 -9.65 23.89
CA ASP A 158 -5.16 -9.61 25.07
C ASP A 158 -5.80 -8.23 25.27
N ALA A 159 -5.04 -7.16 25.07
CA ALA A 159 -5.50 -5.79 25.28
C ALA A 159 -6.52 -5.34 24.22
N TRP A 160 -6.45 -5.92 23.02
CA TRP A 160 -7.26 -5.51 21.87
C TRP A 160 -8.24 -6.58 21.38
N GLY A 161 -8.28 -7.75 22.01
CA GLY A 161 -9.12 -8.87 21.61
C GLY A 161 -8.70 -9.49 20.26
N LEU A 162 -7.41 -9.46 19.92
CA LEU A 162 -6.90 -9.91 18.61
C LEU A 162 -6.51 -11.37 18.68
N ASN A 163 -7.12 -12.21 17.84
CA ASN A 163 -6.79 -13.62 17.70
C ASN A 163 -7.30 -14.16 16.34
N GLU A 164 -7.16 -15.46 16.12
CA GLU A 164 -7.60 -16.11 14.88
C GLU A 164 -9.10 -15.94 14.62
N THR A 165 -9.94 -15.96 15.67
CA THR A 165 -11.40 -15.84 15.53
C THR A 165 -11.86 -14.43 15.24
N THR A 166 -11.09 -13.42 15.66
CA THR A 166 -11.36 -12.01 15.35
C THR A 166 -10.69 -11.55 14.06
N SER A 167 -9.80 -12.35 13.48
CA SER A 167 -9.16 -12.05 12.19
C SER A 167 -10.18 -12.02 11.05
N LEU A 168 -10.12 -10.97 10.23
CA LEU A 168 -11.02 -10.75 9.10
C LEU A 168 -10.38 -11.14 7.75
N GLY A 169 -9.22 -11.80 7.77
CA GLY A 169 -8.53 -12.29 6.59
C GLY A 169 -7.02 -12.39 6.77
N ALA A 170 -6.35 -12.92 5.76
CA ALA A 170 -4.90 -12.95 5.71
C ALA A 170 -4.33 -11.51 5.66
N PRO A 171 -3.21 -11.23 6.35
CA PRO A 171 -2.59 -9.92 6.28
C PRO A 171 -2.01 -9.65 4.88
N THR A 172 -2.02 -8.38 4.48
CA THR A 172 -1.62 -7.88 3.14
C THR A 172 -0.67 -6.69 3.22
#